data_AF-A0A1S9MEQ7-F1
#
_entry.id   AF-A0A1S9MEQ7-F1
#
_cell.length_a   1.000
_cell.length_b   1.000
_cell.length_c   1.000
_cell.angle_alpha   90.00
_cell.angle_beta   90.00
_cell.angle_gamma   90.00
#
_symmetry.space_group_name_H-M   'P 1'
#
loop_
_entity.id
_entity.type
_entity.pdbx_description
1 polymer ?
#
loop_
_entity_poly.entity_id
_entity_poly.type
_entity_poly.pdbx_seq_one_letter_code
_entity_poly.pdbx_strand_id
1 'polypeptide(L)'
;MTSQESRAGDSSTIGPLQLKSIWHEHELRNFDLMVILQISGCEHIAERIINGESVSTEDKSALAIANELAKQKGYLPVFDMTDDDVRVSENAGLELEKFFSSEEWQTRDRSSTRQL
;
A
#
# COMPACT_ATOMS: atom_id res chain seq x y z
N MET A 1 -32.74 -28.95 42.78
CA MET A 1 -31.60 -28.73 41.88
C MET A 1 -32.07 -27.82 40.76
N THR A 2 -31.79 -26.53 40.87
CA THR A 2 -32.20 -25.49 39.92
C THR A 2 -31.00 -25.09 39.09
N SER A 3 -31.01 -25.41 37.80
CA SER A 3 -30.00 -24.99 36.83
C SER A 3 -30.08 -23.47 36.64
N GLN A 4 -28.99 -22.76 36.94
CA GLN A 4 -28.83 -21.35 36.59
C GLN A 4 -28.33 -21.25 35.15
N GLU A 5 -29.22 -20.88 34.23
CA GLU A 5 -28.83 -20.33 32.93
C GLU A 5 -28.19 -18.95 33.15
N SER A 6 -26.88 -18.85 32.92
CA SER A 6 -26.19 -17.56 32.87
C SER A 6 -26.42 -16.94 31.47
N ARG A 7 -27.44 -16.09 31.34
CA ARG A 7 -27.56 -15.18 30.19
C ARG A 7 -26.63 -14.00 30.42
N ALA A 8 -25.63 -13.85 29.56
CA ALA A 8 -24.82 -12.64 29.46
C ALA A 8 -25.72 -11.49 28.99
N GLY A 9 -26.17 -10.67 29.92
CA GLY A 9 -27.08 -9.59 29.63
C GLY A 9 -27.39 -8.77 30.87
N ASP A 10 -26.34 -8.25 31.53
CA ASP A 10 -26.50 -7.14 32.45
C ASP A 10 -25.14 -6.52 32.79
N SER A 11 -24.69 -5.58 31.96
CA SER A 11 -24.13 -4.32 32.47
C SER A 11 -23.92 -3.33 31.32
N SER A 12 -24.64 -2.21 31.44
CA SER A 12 -24.23 -0.85 31.06
C SER A 12 -23.14 -0.68 29.99
N THR A 13 -23.50 -0.10 28.85
CA THR A 13 -23.09 1.27 28.46
C THR A 13 -23.59 1.53 27.03
N ILE A 14 -24.67 2.29 26.93
CA ILE A 14 -25.14 2.94 25.70
C ILE A 14 -24.23 4.15 25.49
N GLY A 15 -23.45 4.11 24.43
CA GLY A 15 -22.64 5.20 23.88
C GLY A 15 -22.16 4.75 22.50
N PRO A 16 -21.90 5.65 21.52
CA PRO A 16 -21.33 5.20 20.26
C PRO A 16 -20.07 4.44 20.62
N LEU A 17 -19.94 3.20 20.12
CA LEU A 17 -18.70 2.45 20.17
C LEU A 17 -17.63 3.42 19.69
N GLN A 18 -16.85 3.99 20.62
CA GLN A 18 -15.59 4.61 20.28
C GLN A 18 -14.74 3.43 19.85
N LEU A 19 -14.95 3.01 18.60
CA LEU A 19 -13.95 2.36 17.79
C LEU A 19 -12.79 3.34 17.84
N LYS A 20 -11.95 3.23 18.88
CA LYS A 20 -10.57 3.67 18.83
C LYS A 20 -10.11 3.17 17.48
N SER A 21 -9.88 4.10 16.56
CA SER A 21 -9.52 3.83 15.18
C SER A 21 -8.63 2.60 15.15
N ILE A 22 -9.21 1.44 14.82
CA ILE A 22 -8.49 0.16 14.69
C ILE A 22 -7.56 0.20 13.48
N TRP A 23 -7.65 1.27 12.71
CA TRP A 23 -6.66 1.77 11.79
C TRP A 23 -5.42 2.22 12.57
N HIS A 24 -4.64 1.25 13.05
CA HIS A 24 -3.20 1.44 13.04
C HIS A 24 -2.79 1.85 11.63
N GLU A 25 -1.83 2.76 11.51
CA GLU A 25 -1.13 2.99 10.25
C GLU A 25 -0.59 1.62 9.80
N HIS A 26 -1.31 0.98 8.87
CA HIS A 26 -0.94 -0.33 8.39
C HIS A 26 0.29 -0.14 7.51
N GLU A 27 1.44 -0.58 8.00
CA GLU A 27 2.64 -0.76 7.18
C GLU A 27 2.23 -1.52 5.91
N LEU A 28 2.59 -0.97 4.75
CA LEU A 28 2.29 -1.55 3.44
C LEU A 28 2.92 -2.94 3.38
N ARG A 29 2.10 -3.99 3.57
CA ARG A 29 2.59 -5.36 3.43
C ARG A 29 3.08 -5.56 2.00
N ASN A 30 4.23 -6.22 1.82
CA ASN A 30 4.84 -6.51 0.52
C ASN A 30 3.85 -7.00 -0.55
N PHE A 31 2.85 -7.80 -0.18
CA PHE A 31 1.82 -8.28 -1.10
C PHE A 31 0.91 -7.16 -1.65
N ASP A 32 0.45 -6.26 -0.78
CA ASP A 32 -0.46 -5.18 -1.17
C ASP A 32 0.27 -4.15 -2.04
N LEU A 33 1.54 -3.90 -1.74
CA LEU A 33 2.44 -3.06 -2.54
C LEU A 33 2.64 -3.65 -3.95
N MET A 34 2.92 -4.95 -4.06
CA MET A 34 3.05 -5.64 -5.34
C MET A 34 1.79 -5.48 -6.21
N VAL A 35 0.61 -5.68 -5.63
CA VAL A 35 -0.67 -5.55 -6.33
C VAL A 35 -0.89 -4.11 -6.82
N ILE A 36 -0.58 -3.12 -5.98
CA ILE A 36 -0.71 -1.70 -6.33
C ILE A 36 0.20 -1.37 -7.52
N LEU A 37 1.47 -1.77 -7.47
CA LEU A 37 2.45 -1.51 -8.53
C LEU A 37 2.06 -2.20 -9.86
N GLN A 38 1.61 -3.46 -9.80
CA GLN A 38 1.23 -4.22 -10.99
C GLN A 38 -0.05 -3.70 -11.65
N ILE A 39 -1.07 -3.34 -10.86
CA ILE A 39 -2.34 -2.82 -11.41
C ILE A 39 -2.13 -1.43 -12.03
N SER A 40 -1.31 -0.59 -11.38
CA SER A 40 -0.96 0.73 -11.91
C SER A 40 0.02 0.67 -13.09
N GLY A 41 0.71 -0.45 -13.29
CA GLY A 41 1.72 -0.62 -14.34
C GLY A 41 2.95 0.26 -14.13
N CYS A 42 3.23 0.67 -12.88
CA CYS A 42 4.29 1.61 -12.57
C CYS A 42 5.55 0.93 -12.02
N GLU A 43 5.71 -0.39 -12.16
CA GLU A 43 6.79 -1.11 -11.47
C GLU A 43 8.18 -0.63 -11.92
N HIS A 44 8.37 -0.48 -13.23
CA HIS A 44 9.63 0.03 -13.79
C HIS A 44 9.87 1.50 -13.45
N ILE A 45 8.80 2.28 -13.31
CA ILE A 45 8.90 3.70 -12.93
C ILE A 45 9.32 3.79 -11.45
N ALA A 46 8.72 2.96 -10.59
CA ALA A 46 9.05 2.89 -9.17
C ALA A 46 10.51 2.45 -8.94
N GLU A 47 10.99 1.45 -9.70
CA GLU A 47 12.39 1.01 -9.67
C GLU A 47 13.34 2.14 -10.08
N ARG A 48 13.00 2.90 -11.13
CA ARG A 48 13.75 4.07 -11.59
C ARG A 48 13.83 5.17 -10.52
N ILE A 49 12.72 5.46 -9.83
CA ILE A 49 12.69 6.46 -8.75
C ILE A 49 13.62 6.06 -7.60
N ILE A 50 13.61 4.77 -7.21
CA ILE A 50 14.48 4.26 -6.14
C ILE A 50 15.96 4.36 -6.52
N ASN A 51 16.28 4.17 -7.80
CA ASN A 51 17.63 4.36 -8.33
C ASN A 51 18.00 5.85 -8.53
N GLY A 52 17.10 6.78 -8.21
CA GLY A 52 17.33 8.23 -8.32
C GLY A 52 17.23 8.77 -9.74
N GLU A 53 16.57 8.06 -10.65
CA GLU A 53 16.35 8.52 -12.01
C GLU A 53 15.17 9.49 -12.12
N SER A 54 15.25 10.42 -13.08
CA SER A 54 14.18 11.37 -13.36
C SER A 54 12.97 10.70 -14.01
N VAL A 55 11.78 11.09 -13.58
CA VAL A 55 10.49 10.57 -14.07
C VAL A 55 9.90 11.52 -15.13
N SER A 56 9.35 10.97 -16.22
CA SER A 56 8.71 11.78 -17.26
C SER A 56 7.32 12.26 -16.82
N THR A 57 6.72 13.20 -17.57
CA THR A 57 5.33 13.63 -17.31
C THR A 57 4.33 12.50 -17.58
N GLU A 58 4.61 11.62 -18.54
CA GLU A 58 3.76 10.48 -18.88
C GLU A 58 3.76 9.42 -17.77
N ASP A 59 4.92 9.21 -17.14
CA ASP A 59 5.08 8.29 -16.01
C ASP A 59 4.22 8.72 -14.78
N LYS A 60 4.00 10.04 -14.59
CA LYS A 60 3.24 10.58 -13.45
C LYS A 60 1.81 10.04 -13.37
N SER A 61 1.17 9.71 -14.49
CA SER A 61 -0.20 9.18 -14.46
C SER A 61 -0.28 7.79 -13.82
N ALA A 62 0.70 6.93 -14.09
CA ALA A 62 0.74 5.59 -13.51
C ALA A 62 0.99 5.65 -11.99
N LEU A 63 1.87 6.56 -11.57
CA LEU A 63 2.17 6.81 -10.16
C LEU A 63 0.96 7.40 -9.40
N ALA A 64 0.19 8.28 -10.05
CA ALA A 64 -1.06 8.81 -9.50
C ALA A 64 -2.10 7.69 -9.30
N ILE A 65 -2.21 6.75 -10.24
CA ILE A 65 -3.08 5.58 -10.11
C ILE A 65 -2.62 4.70 -8.93
N ALA A 66 -1.32 4.49 -8.77
CA ALA A 66 -0.77 3.73 -7.63
C ALA A 66 -1.16 4.36 -6.28
N ASN A 67 -1.05 5.69 -6.15
CA ASN A 67 -1.45 6.41 -4.95
C ASN A 67 -2.96 6.33 -4.68
N GLU A 68 -3.79 6.41 -5.72
CA GLU A 68 -5.24 6.26 -5.58
C GLU A 68 -5.62 4.84 -5.14
N LEU A 69 -4.98 3.81 -5.70
CA LEU A 69 -5.18 2.41 -5.28
C LEU A 69 -4.73 2.18 -3.83
N ALA A 70 -3.61 2.78 -3.41
CA ALA A 70 -3.14 2.73 -2.04
C ALA A 70 -4.18 3.34 -1.08
N LYS A 71 -4.69 4.53 -1.41
CA LYS A 71 -5.73 5.23 -0.65
C LYS A 71 -7.03 4.44 -0.56
N GLN A 72 -7.48 3.83 -1.65
CA GLN A 72 -8.69 2.99 -1.67
C GLN A 72 -8.58 1.76 -0.76
N LYS A 73 -7.35 1.28 -0.54
CA LYS A 73 -7.04 0.18 0.37
C LYS A 73 -6.74 0.64 1.81
N GLY A 74 -6.79 1.94 2.08
CA GLY A 74 -6.53 2.52 3.39
C GLY A 74 -5.05 2.75 3.72
N TYR A 75 -4.16 2.74 2.73
CA TYR A 75 -2.74 3.02 2.88
C TYR A 75 -2.41 4.49 2.63
N LEU A 76 -1.24 4.89 3.13
CA LEU A 76 -0.61 6.15 2.77
C LEU A 76 -0.12 6.11 1.30
N PRO A 77 0.04 7.29 0.65
CA PRO A 77 0.60 7.38 -0.68
C PRO A 77 1.97 6.69 -0.77
N VAL A 78 2.19 5.99 -1.87
CA VAL A 78 3.46 5.30 -2.17
C VAL A 78 4.50 6.29 -2.70
N PHE A 79 4.04 7.29 -3.44
CA PHE A 79 4.90 8.31 -4.06
C PHE A 79 4.49 9.71 -3.62
N ASP A 80 5.47 10.54 -3.28
CA ASP A 80 5.29 11.97 -3.10
C ASP A 80 5.45 12.65 -4.47
N MET A 81 4.35 13.18 -4.98
CA MET A 81 4.30 13.83 -6.29
C MET A 81 4.15 15.34 -6.11
N THR A 82 5.07 16.09 -6.69
CA THR A 82 4.99 17.53 -6.87
C THR A 82 4.97 17.85 -8.37
N ASP A 83 4.66 19.11 -8.71
CA ASP A 83 4.62 19.55 -10.12
C ASP A 83 5.95 19.31 -10.84
N ASP A 84 7.08 19.40 -10.12
CA ASP A 84 8.42 19.31 -10.68
C ASP A 84 9.16 17.99 -10.35
N ASP A 85 8.77 17.28 -9.30
CA ASP A 85 9.53 16.12 -8.80
C ASP A 85 8.62 14.98 -8.31
N VAL A 86 9.12 13.76 -8.40
CA VAL A 86 8.49 12.56 -7.85
C VAL A 86 9.50 11.79 -7.02
N ARG A 87 9.12 11.47 -5.79
CA ARG A 87 9.93 10.65 -4.89
C ARG A 87 9.10 9.53 -4.31
N VAL A 88 9.78 8.51 -3.79
CA VAL A 88 9.12 7.53 -2.92
C VAL A 88 8.76 8.22 -1.60
N SER A 89 7.56 7.97 -1.09
CA SER A 89 7.17 8.53 0.20
C SER A 89 7.98 7.90 1.34
N GLU A 90 8.22 8.64 2.41
CA GLU A 90 9.01 8.17 3.55
C GLU A 90 8.50 6.83 4.13
N ASN A 91 7.19 6.58 4.01
CA ASN A 91 6.53 5.38 4.54
C ASN A 91 6.65 4.16 3.62
N ALA A 92 7.01 4.35 2.35
CA ALA A 92 7.06 3.30 1.35
C ALA A 92 8.50 2.92 0.95
N GLY A 93 9.49 3.76 1.25
CA GLY A 93 10.90 3.58 0.85
C GLY A 93 11.47 2.20 1.18
N LEU A 94 11.49 1.85 2.47
CA LEU A 94 12.07 0.58 2.94
C LEU A 94 11.33 -0.64 2.41
N GLU A 95 10.01 -0.58 2.30
CA GLU A 95 9.22 -1.72 1.79
C GLU A 95 9.38 -1.89 0.28
N LEU A 96 9.48 -0.79 -0.48
CA LEU A 96 9.80 -0.85 -1.90
C LEU A 96 11.21 -1.38 -2.14
N GLU A 97 12.21 -0.93 -1.39
CA GLU A 97 13.58 -1.44 -1.49
C GLU A 97 13.62 -2.95 -1.21
N LYS A 98 12.99 -3.42 -0.13
CA LYS A 98 12.85 -4.86 0.18
C LYS A 98 12.15 -5.62 -0.94
N PHE A 99 11.08 -5.05 -1.50
CA PHE A 99 10.34 -5.65 -2.59
C PHE A 99 11.21 -5.84 -3.84
N PHE A 100 11.92 -4.79 -4.29
CA PHE A 100 12.79 -4.88 -5.46
C PHE A 100 14.03 -5.76 -5.25
N SER A 101 14.45 -5.95 -4.00
CA SER A 101 15.53 -6.87 -3.65
C SER A 101 15.05 -8.29 -3.31
N SER A 102 13.74 -8.56 -3.35
CA SER A 102 13.17 -9.89 -3.09
C SER A 102 13.48 -10.90 -4.20
N GLU A 103 13.62 -12.19 -3.85
CA GLU A 103 13.83 -13.26 -4.83
C GLU A 103 12.66 -13.35 -5.81
N GLU A 104 11.43 -13.12 -5.34
CA GLU A 104 10.21 -13.12 -6.14
C GLU A 104 10.26 -12.08 -7.26
N TRP A 105 10.80 -10.89 -6.98
CA TRP A 105 10.99 -9.87 -7.99
C TRP A 105 12.14 -10.21 -8.94
N GLN A 106 13.28 -10.64 -8.39
CA GLN A 106 14.50 -10.92 -9.15
C GLN A 106 14.37 -12.12 -10.10
N THR A 107 13.59 -13.13 -9.71
CA THR A 107 13.34 -14.34 -10.52
C THR A 107 12.15 -14.20 -11.47
N ARG A 108 11.44 -13.06 -11.45
CA ARG A 108 10.29 -12.84 -12.32
C ARG A 108 10.72 -12.81 -13.78
N ASP A 109 9.99 -13.53 -14.62
CA ASP A 109 10.14 -13.43 -16.07
C ASP A 109 9.70 -12.03 -16.53
N ARG A 110 10.67 -11.18 -16.85
CA ARG A 110 10.47 -9.80 -17.29
C ARG A 110 9.64 -9.70 -18.57
N SER A 111 9.56 -10.78 -19.35
CA SER A 111 8.75 -10.86 -20.58
C SER A 111 7.26 -11.06 -20.31
N SER A 112 6.87 -11.45 -19.09
CA SER A 112 5.46 -11.59 -18.70
C SER A 112 4.83 -10.27 -18.26
N THR A 113 5.62 -9.24 -18.03
CA THR A 113 5.11 -7.88 -17.77
C THR A 113 4.66 -7.29 -19.10
N ARG A 114 3.40 -6.86 -19.17
CA ARG A 114 2.86 -6.18 -20.35
C ARG A 114 3.82 -5.06 -20.77
N GLN A 115 4.44 -5.20 -21.93
CA GLN A 115 5.01 -4.06 -22.63
C GLN A 115 3.84 -3.18 -23.03
N LEU A 116 3.70 -2.03 -22.38
CA LEU A 116 2.83 -0.94 -22.82
C LEU A 116 3.55 -0.13 -23.91
#